data_AF-A0A3B9S0G2-F1
#
_entry.id   AF-A0A3B9S0G2-F1
#
_cell.length_a   1.000
_cell.length_b   1.000
_cell.length_c   1.000
_cell.angle_alpha   90.00
_cell.angle_beta   90.00
_cell.angle_gamma   90.00
#
_symmetry.space_group_name_H-M   'P 1'
#
loop_
_entity.id
_entity.type
_entity.pdbx_description
1 polymer ?
#
loop_
_entity_poly.entity_id
_entity_poly.type
_entity_poly.pdbx_seq_one_letter_code
_entity_poly.pdbx_strand_id
1 'polypeptide(L)'
;MHEELYLVAYKDIEKKEIDEALWLKAMAMASGDKQRAKWAYIELRVDQMLRDPSLRRSAGKKIRKPNHQSGAYMMWFSIVFSIAIISIAAILDFNNLAFDITKGLKFLDIPSLLLVFCTSVFFGIAATSWRTYWRCWTFTFGGAKKVTINEARSVARCMNVMGNTAWKMGIVGTFIGGALFLQSMGKINNVNEAITIVFLTLVYGLIFKIFCYVAEQRVVNYYLH
;
A
#
# COMPACT_ATOMS: atom_id res chain seq x y z
N MET A 1 -21.31 13.74 -29.28
CA MET A 1 -21.83 12.40 -28.92
C MET A 1 -21.16 11.96 -27.61
N HIS A 2 -21.84 12.17 -26.48
CA HIS A 2 -21.35 11.87 -25.11
C HIS A 2 -22.41 11.15 -24.26
N GLU A 3 -23.38 10.49 -24.90
CA GLU A 3 -24.57 9.92 -24.27
C GLU A 3 -24.24 8.93 -23.13
N GLU A 4 -23.15 8.18 -23.28
CA GLU A 4 -22.66 7.26 -22.25
C GLU A 4 -22.29 7.98 -20.94
N LEU A 5 -21.74 9.21 -21.00
CA LEU A 5 -21.36 9.98 -19.83
C LEU A 5 -22.58 10.50 -19.06
N TYR A 6 -23.64 10.88 -19.78
CA TYR A 6 -24.91 11.28 -19.17
C TYR A 6 -25.54 10.11 -18.42
N LEU A 7 -25.48 8.90 -19.00
CA LEU A 7 -25.98 7.69 -18.36
C LEU A 7 -25.18 7.33 -17.09
N VAL A 8 -23.87 7.56 -17.07
CA VAL A 8 -23.02 7.38 -15.87
C VAL A 8 -23.43 8.38 -14.78
N ALA A 9 -23.48 9.68 -15.11
CA ALA A 9 -23.86 10.73 -14.15
C ALA A 9 -25.28 10.53 -13.59
N TYR A 10 -26.20 10.03 -14.41
CA TYR A 10 -27.56 9.70 -13.98
C TYR A 10 -27.58 8.53 -12.98
N LYS A 11 -26.80 7.47 -13.23
CA LYS A 11 -26.68 6.31 -12.33
C LYS A 11 -26.05 6.68 -10.97
N ASP A 12 -25.17 7.68 -10.92
CA ASP A 12 -24.61 8.19 -9.65
C ASP A 12 -25.71 8.70 -8.72
N ILE A 13 -26.71 9.38 -9.27
CA ILE A 13 -27.87 9.90 -8.52
C ILE A 13 -28.76 8.75 -8.04
N GLU A 14 -29.08 7.78 -8.91
CA GLU A 14 -29.92 6.64 -8.55
C GLU A 14 -29.27 5.77 -7.46
N LYS A 15 -27.95 5.59 -7.51
CA LYS A 15 -27.19 4.81 -6.54
C LYS A 15 -26.85 5.56 -5.26
N LYS A 16 -27.22 6.84 -5.14
CA LYS A 16 -26.85 7.75 -4.03
C LYS A 16 -25.34 7.89 -3.85
N GLU A 17 -24.59 7.85 -4.95
CA GLU A 17 -23.12 8.02 -4.99
C GLU A 17 -22.77 9.41 -5.55
N ILE A 18 -23.47 10.43 -5.02
CA ILE A 18 -23.42 11.81 -5.49
C ILE A 18 -22.20 12.50 -4.87
N ASP A 19 -21.47 13.28 -5.67
CA ASP A 19 -20.45 14.21 -5.17
C ASP A 19 -21.15 15.36 -4.44
N GLU A 20 -21.03 15.41 -3.11
CA GLU A 20 -21.75 16.37 -2.26
C GLU A 20 -21.41 17.84 -2.59
N ALA A 21 -20.15 18.13 -2.92
CA ALA A 21 -19.72 19.49 -3.25
C ALA A 21 -20.31 19.92 -4.61
N LEU A 22 -20.32 19.02 -5.59
CA LEU A 22 -20.94 19.27 -6.89
C LEU A 22 -22.46 19.39 -6.79
N TRP A 23 -23.07 18.59 -5.92
CA TRP A 23 -24.50 18.63 -5.64
C TRP A 23 -24.91 19.96 -5.00
N LEU A 24 -24.16 20.44 -4.01
CA LEU A 24 -24.37 21.76 -3.41
C LEU A 24 -24.26 22.88 -4.45
N LYS A 25 -23.27 22.79 -5.36
CA LYS A 25 -23.13 23.73 -6.47
C LYS A 25 -24.35 23.70 -7.41
N ALA A 26 -24.84 22.52 -7.75
CA ALA A 26 -26.04 22.34 -8.57
C ALA A 26 -27.31 22.85 -7.88
N MET A 27 -27.45 22.59 -6.57
CA MET A 27 -28.54 23.10 -5.74
C MET A 27 -28.52 24.64 -5.66
N ALA A 28 -27.35 25.25 -5.57
CA ALA A 28 -27.19 26.70 -5.59
C ALA A 28 -27.62 27.30 -6.95
N MET A 29 -27.23 26.66 -8.07
CA MET A 29 -27.66 27.08 -9.41
C MET A 29 -29.17 26.92 -9.63
N ALA A 30 -29.77 25.90 -9.00
CA ALA A 30 -31.20 25.63 -9.09
C ALA A 30 -32.03 26.38 -8.04
N SER A 31 -31.45 27.30 -7.28
CA SER A 31 -32.13 28.05 -6.21
C SER A 31 -32.85 27.15 -5.19
N GLY A 32 -32.29 25.97 -4.91
CA GLY A 32 -32.85 24.98 -3.99
C GLY A 32 -33.88 24.01 -4.57
N ASP A 33 -34.25 24.15 -5.85
CA ASP A 33 -35.14 23.20 -6.53
C ASP A 33 -34.40 21.90 -6.84
N LYS A 34 -34.80 20.81 -6.15
CA LYS A 34 -34.19 19.49 -6.29
C LYS A 34 -34.32 18.88 -7.69
N GLN A 35 -35.41 19.15 -8.41
CA GLN A 35 -35.61 18.60 -9.75
C GLN A 35 -34.70 19.28 -10.77
N ARG A 36 -34.59 20.60 -10.69
CA ARG A 36 -33.65 21.37 -11.53
C ARG A 36 -32.19 21.09 -11.16
N ALA A 37 -31.90 20.96 -9.87
CA ALA A 37 -30.56 20.61 -9.38
C ALA A 37 -30.10 19.24 -9.88
N LYS A 38 -31.02 18.27 -10.04
CA LYS A 38 -30.71 16.95 -10.61
C LYS A 38 -30.10 17.07 -12.00
N TRP A 39 -30.71 17.86 -12.88
CA TRP A 39 -30.23 18.03 -14.25
C TRP A 39 -28.96 18.88 -14.31
N ALA A 40 -28.89 19.95 -13.51
CA ALA A 40 -27.67 20.76 -13.38
C ALA A 40 -26.47 19.93 -12.87
N TYR A 41 -26.70 19.02 -11.92
CA TYR A 41 -25.66 18.10 -11.44
C TYR A 41 -25.15 17.18 -12.55
N ILE A 42 -26.06 16.61 -13.36
CA ILE A 42 -25.68 15.70 -14.46
C ILE A 42 -24.78 16.41 -15.46
N GLU A 43 -25.12 17.64 -15.84
CA GLU A 43 -24.30 18.42 -16.77
C GLU A 43 -22.91 18.75 -16.21
N LEU A 44 -22.85 19.22 -14.97
CA LEU A 44 -21.58 19.51 -14.30
C LEU A 44 -20.71 18.26 -14.13
N ARG A 45 -21.35 17.11 -13.89
CA ARG A 45 -20.67 15.83 -13.71
C ARG A 45 -20.12 15.31 -15.04
N VAL A 46 -20.86 15.46 -16.13
CA VAL A 46 -20.39 15.14 -17.48
C VAL A 46 -19.20 16.03 -17.86
N ASP A 47 -19.29 17.33 -17.60
CA ASP A 47 -18.22 18.29 -17.85
C ASP A 47 -16.94 17.96 -17.05
N GLN A 48 -17.07 17.56 -15.79
CA GLN A 48 -15.94 17.04 -15.01
C GLN A 48 -15.31 15.79 -15.66
N MET A 49 -16.11 14.84 -16.13
CA MET A 49 -15.63 13.62 -16.79
C MET A 49 -15.04 13.86 -18.19
N LEU A 50 -15.38 14.99 -18.82
CA LEU A 50 -14.75 15.44 -20.06
C LEU A 50 -13.38 16.06 -19.79
N ARG A 51 -13.24 16.85 -18.73
CA ARG A 51 -11.97 17.48 -18.32
C ARG A 51 -10.97 16.49 -17.72
N ASP A 52 -11.45 15.52 -16.95
CA ASP A 52 -10.62 14.46 -16.37
C ASP A 52 -11.17 13.07 -16.72
N PRO A 53 -10.59 12.39 -17.74
CA PRO A 53 -11.00 11.06 -18.17
C PRO A 53 -10.87 9.98 -17.08
N SER A 54 -10.06 10.21 -16.03
CA SER A 54 -9.90 9.26 -14.92
C SER A 54 -11.16 9.11 -14.07
N LEU A 55 -12.02 10.13 -14.06
CA LEU A 55 -13.31 10.16 -13.35
C LEU A 55 -14.37 9.27 -14.01
N ARG A 56 -14.24 8.98 -15.31
CA ARG A 56 -15.14 8.09 -16.06
C ARG A 56 -15.18 6.66 -15.50
N ARG A 57 -14.09 6.21 -14.87
CA ARG A 57 -13.99 4.90 -14.21
C ARG A 57 -14.31 4.94 -12.72
N SER A 58 -14.54 6.12 -12.15
CA SER A 58 -14.48 6.35 -10.71
C SER A 58 -15.84 6.38 -10.02
N ALA A 59 -16.93 6.48 -10.76
CA ALA A 59 -18.25 6.63 -10.19
C ALA A 59 -18.96 5.28 -10.09
N GLY A 60 -18.91 4.68 -8.90
CA GLY A 60 -19.93 3.70 -8.49
C GLY A 60 -19.87 2.27 -9.03
N LYS A 61 -18.81 1.85 -9.75
CA LYS A 61 -18.62 0.43 -10.05
C LYS A 61 -18.06 -0.27 -8.80
N LYS A 62 -18.96 -0.78 -7.96
CA LYS A 62 -18.61 -1.73 -6.88
C LYS A 62 -18.18 -3.03 -7.53
N ILE A 63 -16.89 -3.32 -7.48
CA ILE A 63 -16.36 -4.56 -8.04
C ILE A 63 -16.69 -5.68 -7.07
N ARG A 64 -17.39 -6.70 -7.55
CA ARG A 64 -17.75 -7.89 -6.78
C ARG A 64 -16.56 -8.84 -6.84
N LYS A 65 -16.10 -9.29 -5.67
CA LYS A 65 -14.99 -10.23 -5.52
C LYS A 65 -15.18 -11.46 -6.44
N PRO A 66 -14.16 -11.88 -7.22
CA PRO A 66 -14.20 -13.16 -7.92
C PRO A 66 -14.29 -14.31 -6.90
N ASN A 67 -15.05 -15.36 -7.22
CA ASN A 67 -15.45 -16.40 -6.26
C ASN A 67 -14.28 -17.28 -5.76
N HIS A 68 -13.06 -17.10 -6.28
CA HIS A 68 -11.91 -17.93 -6.01
C HIS A 68 -11.03 -17.35 -4.90
N GLN A 69 -11.05 -17.97 -3.71
CA GLN A 69 -10.25 -17.58 -2.55
C GLN A 69 -8.81 -18.11 -2.56
N SER A 70 -8.43 -19.00 -3.49
CA SER A 70 -7.10 -19.64 -3.50
C SER A 70 -5.94 -18.66 -3.53
N GLY A 71 -6.06 -17.55 -4.26
CA GLY A 71 -5.02 -16.51 -4.34
C GLY A 71 -4.75 -15.83 -3.01
N ALA A 72 -5.69 -15.88 -2.05
CA ALA A 72 -5.47 -15.42 -0.69
C ALA A 72 -4.50 -16.26 0.11
N TYR A 73 -4.72 -17.56 0.05
CA TYR A 73 -3.90 -18.54 0.73
C TYR A 73 -2.52 -18.63 0.08
N MET A 74 -2.42 -18.57 -1.25
CA MET A 74 -1.14 -18.61 -1.97
C MET A 74 -0.23 -17.42 -1.64
N MET A 75 -0.78 -16.23 -1.45
CA MET A 75 0.00 -15.06 -1.03
C MET A 75 0.61 -15.28 0.37
N TRP A 76 -0.19 -15.76 1.33
CA TRP A 76 0.31 -16.04 2.68
C TRP A 76 1.32 -17.17 2.71
N PHE A 77 1.07 -18.23 1.94
CA PHE A 77 2.02 -19.30 1.76
C PHE A 77 3.36 -18.75 1.24
N SER A 78 3.33 -17.87 0.24
CA SER A 78 4.55 -17.27 -0.33
C SER A 78 5.28 -16.39 0.70
N ILE A 79 4.56 -15.60 1.49
CA ILE A 79 5.15 -14.77 2.55
C ILE A 79 5.77 -15.66 3.63
N VAL A 80 5.02 -16.60 4.19
CA VAL A 80 5.49 -17.51 5.24
C VAL A 80 6.67 -18.34 4.75
N PHE A 81 6.61 -18.83 3.51
CA PHE A 81 7.69 -19.55 2.87
C PHE A 81 8.94 -18.68 2.70
N SER A 82 8.78 -17.42 2.26
CA SER A 82 9.91 -16.49 2.15
C SER A 82 10.55 -16.18 3.51
N ILE A 83 9.74 -15.99 4.55
CA ILE A 83 10.21 -15.78 5.92
C ILE A 83 10.95 -17.02 6.40
N ALA A 84 10.40 -18.22 6.18
CA ALA A 84 11.03 -19.48 6.58
C ALA A 84 12.41 -19.66 5.91
N ILE A 85 12.52 -19.38 4.60
CA ILE A 85 13.81 -19.43 3.88
C ILE A 85 14.79 -18.42 4.45
N ILE A 86 14.36 -17.18 4.69
CA ILE A 86 15.23 -16.12 5.24
C ILE A 86 15.68 -16.49 6.65
N SER A 87 14.79 -17.01 7.50
CA SER A 87 15.11 -17.47 8.84
C SER A 87 16.12 -18.62 8.82
N ILE A 88 15.93 -19.62 7.94
CA ILE A 88 16.90 -20.71 7.74
C ILE A 88 18.25 -20.16 7.29
N ALA A 89 18.26 -19.23 6.32
CA ALA A 89 19.49 -18.60 5.85
C ALA A 89 20.20 -17.80 6.95
N ALA A 90 19.47 -17.19 7.88
CA ALA A 90 20.04 -16.42 9.00
C ALA A 90 20.67 -17.29 10.10
N ILE A 91 20.20 -18.53 10.28
CA ILE A 91 20.77 -19.48 11.27
C ILE A 91 21.80 -20.44 10.68
N LEU A 92 21.91 -20.53 9.35
CA LEU A 92 22.84 -21.46 8.70
C LEU A 92 24.28 -20.98 8.82
N ASP A 93 25.14 -21.82 9.40
CA ASP A 93 26.58 -21.65 9.35
C ASP A 93 27.14 -22.24 8.06
N PHE A 94 27.55 -21.40 7.12
CA PHE A 94 28.12 -21.84 5.84
C PHE A 94 29.43 -22.61 5.97
N ASN A 95 30.18 -22.44 7.07
CA ASN A 95 31.47 -23.11 7.24
C ASN A 95 31.30 -24.57 7.69
N ASN A 96 30.34 -24.81 8.59
CA ASN A 96 30.13 -26.12 9.20
C ASN A 96 28.84 -26.81 8.74
N LEU A 97 28.04 -26.16 7.86
CA LEU A 97 26.70 -26.58 7.47
C LEU A 97 25.81 -26.96 8.67
N ALA A 98 25.97 -26.23 9.77
CA ALA A 98 25.26 -26.44 11.02
C ALA A 98 24.31 -25.27 11.30
N PHE A 99 23.25 -25.52 12.06
CA PHE A 99 22.31 -24.48 12.48
C PHE A 99 22.75 -23.86 13.80
N ASP A 100 22.94 -22.54 13.81
CA ASP A 100 23.28 -21.76 15.00
C ASP A 100 22.18 -20.73 15.28
N ILE A 101 21.35 -21.05 16.29
CA ILE A 101 20.23 -20.21 16.72
C ILE A 101 20.72 -18.84 17.23
N THR A 102 21.94 -18.76 17.78
CA THR A 102 22.47 -17.50 18.29
C THR A 102 22.72 -16.48 17.18
N LYS A 103 23.14 -16.93 15.99
CA LYS A 103 23.24 -16.07 14.79
C LYS A 103 21.88 -15.54 14.35
N GLY A 104 20.85 -16.37 14.40
CA GLY A 104 19.47 -15.96 14.12
C GLY A 104 18.95 -14.89 15.08
N LEU A 105 19.32 -14.94 16.36
CA LEU A 105 18.96 -13.89 17.31
C LEU A 105 19.70 -12.57 17.03
N LYS A 106 20.98 -12.64 16.63
CA LYS A 106 21.74 -11.45 16.18
C LYS A 106 21.21 -10.85 14.88
N PHE A 107 20.54 -11.65 14.06
CA PHE A 107 19.84 -11.17 12.87
C PHE A 107 18.62 -10.30 13.22
N LEU A 108 18.17 -10.21 14.48
CA LEU A 108 17.02 -9.41 14.90
C LEU A 108 17.47 -8.12 15.62
N ASP A 109 17.87 -7.12 14.83
CA ASP A 109 18.22 -5.79 15.31
C ASP A 109 16.97 -4.90 15.40
N ILE A 110 16.45 -4.74 16.62
CA ILE A 110 15.21 -3.99 16.90
C ILE A 110 15.30 -2.53 16.42
N PRO A 111 16.38 -1.77 16.67
CA PRO A 111 16.50 -0.39 16.19
C PRO A 111 16.39 -0.25 14.67
N SER A 112 17.13 -1.06 13.90
CA SER A 112 17.05 -1.04 12.43
C SER A 112 15.66 -1.42 11.94
N LEU A 113 15.03 -2.42 12.57
CA LEU A 113 13.68 -2.85 12.20
C LEU A 113 12.65 -1.74 12.44
N LEU A 114 12.71 -1.08 13.59
CA LEU A 114 11.83 0.05 13.91
C LEU A 114 12.04 1.23 12.96
N LEU A 115 13.30 1.56 12.65
CA LEU A 115 13.61 2.64 11.72
C LEU A 115 12.94 2.41 10.36
N VAL A 116 13.07 1.21 9.80
CA VAL A 116 12.47 0.88 8.49
C VAL A 116 10.95 0.77 8.58
N PHE A 117 10.43 0.02 9.56
CA PHE A 117 9.01 -0.29 9.66
C PHE A 117 8.16 0.93 10.05
N CYS A 118 8.55 1.67 11.09
CA CYS A 118 7.75 2.81 11.55
C CYS A 118 7.70 3.91 10.50
N THR A 119 8.85 4.26 9.89
CA THR A 119 8.91 5.31 8.87
C THR A 119 8.08 4.95 7.65
N SER A 120 8.20 3.72 7.14
CA SER A 120 7.41 3.27 6.00
C SER A 120 5.89 3.27 6.27
N VAL A 121 5.46 2.82 7.45
CA VAL A 121 4.04 2.87 7.86
C VAL A 121 3.53 4.30 7.93
N PHE A 122 4.25 5.21 8.61
CA PHE A 122 3.83 6.60 8.74
C PHE A 122 3.75 7.32 7.38
N PHE A 123 4.71 7.09 6.49
CA PHE A 123 4.67 7.68 5.14
C PHE A 123 3.53 7.10 4.30
N GLY A 124 3.22 5.81 4.43
CA GLY A 124 2.07 5.18 3.78
C GLY A 124 0.73 5.78 4.23
N ILE A 125 0.59 6.03 5.53
CA ILE A 125 -0.56 6.71 6.13
C ILE A 125 -0.65 8.17 5.62
N ALA A 126 0.47 8.90 5.66
CA ALA A 126 0.54 10.30 5.24
C ALA A 126 0.18 10.49 3.76
N ALA A 127 0.57 9.56 2.88
CA ALA A 127 0.25 9.62 1.45
C ALA A 127 -1.23 9.27 1.13
N THR A 128 -1.97 8.71 2.08
CA THR A 128 -3.34 8.25 1.88
C THR A 128 -4.24 8.63 3.04
N SER A 129 -4.47 7.73 4.00
CA SER A 129 -5.16 8.02 5.27
C SER A 129 -4.99 6.86 6.27
N TRP A 130 -5.25 7.13 7.54
CA TRP A 130 -5.30 6.09 8.59
C TRP A 130 -6.32 4.98 8.27
N ARG A 131 -7.47 5.36 7.71
CA ARG A 131 -8.52 4.41 7.31
C ARG A 131 -8.06 3.53 6.14
N THR A 132 -7.31 4.09 5.20
CA THR A 132 -6.75 3.35 4.07
C THR A 132 -5.74 2.31 4.55
N TYR A 133 -4.87 2.66 5.50
CA TYR A 133 -3.88 1.73 6.07
C TYR A 133 -4.53 0.44 6.61
N TRP A 134 -5.56 0.55 7.46
CA TRP A 134 -6.27 -0.62 7.96
C TRP A 134 -6.97 -1.43 6.85
N ARG A 135 -7.42 -0.75 5.79
CA ARG A 135 -8.01 -1.40 4.62
C ARG A 135 -6.98 -2.12 3.76
N CYS A 136 -5.70 -1.72 3.78
CA CYS A 136 -4.64 -2.43 3.08
C CYS A 136 -4.57 -3.89 3.51
N TRP A 137 -4.73 -4.15 4.79
CA TRP A 137 -4.82 -5.50 5.33
C TRP A 137 -6.08 -6.20 4.80
N THR A 138 -7.28 -5.66 5.04
CA THR A 138 -8.54 -6.35 4.67
C THR A 138 -8.70 -6.60 3.17
N PHE A 139 -8.21 -5.69 2.31
CA PHE A 139 -8.28 -5.83 0.85
C PHE A 139 -7.33 -6.90 0.37
N THR A 140 -6.12 -6.91 0.93
CA THR A 140 -5.12 -7.95 0.67
C THR A 140 -5.63 -9.32 1.13
N PHE A 141 -6.33 -9.41 2.27
CA PHE A 141 -6.95 -10.67 2.71
C PHE A 141 -8.19 -11.08 1.90
N GLY A 142 -8.68 -10.23 0.99
CA GLY A 142 -9.92 -10.48 0.26
C GLY A 142 -11.15 -10.50 1.17
N GLY A 143 -11.08 -9.85 2.33
CA GLY A 143 -12.21 -9.72 3.27
C GLY A 143 -13.27 -8.71 2.80
N ALA A 144 -12.89 -7.77 1.92
CA ALA A 144 -13.80 -6.76 1.41
C ALA A 144 -14.66 -7.30 0.25
N LYS A 145 -15.99 -7.41 0.47
CA LYS A 145 -16.94 -7.99 -0.50
C LYS A 145 -17.44 -6.99 -1.56
N LYS A 146 -17.49 -5.71 -1.23
CA LYS A 146 -17.88 -4.60 -2.13
C LYS A 146 -16.89 -3.47 -1.93
N VAL A 147 -16.11 -3.16 -2.96
CA VAL A 147 -15.04 -2.17 -2.91
C VAL A 147 -15.25 -1.18 -4.05
N THR A 148 -15.07 0.11 -3.76
CA THR A 148 -15.04 1.13 -4.81
C THR A 148 -13.65 1.20 -5.43
N ILE A 149 -13.58 1.52 -6.73
CA ILE A 149 -12.30 1.63 -7.46
C ILE A 149 -11.35 2.64 -6.79
N ASN A 150 -11.89 3.74 -6.25
CA ASN A 150 -11.09 4.74 -5.53
C ASN A 150 -10.47 4.20 -4.25
N GLU A 151 -11.21 3.42 -3.48
CA GLU A 151 -10.68 2.78 -2.28
C GLU A 151 -9.58 1.77 -2.64
N ALA A 152 -9.77 0.99 -3.70
CA ALA A 152 -8.76 0.06 -4.19
C ALA A 152 -7.48 0.78 -4.67
N ARG A 153 -7.62 1.90 -5.41
CA ARG A 153 -6.48 2.74 -5.81
C ARG A 153 -5.76 3.35 -4.62
N SER A 154 -6.50 3.84 -3.63
CA SER A 154 -5.94 4.40 -2.39
C SER A 154 -5.13 3.34 -1.64
N VAL A 155 -5.67 2.11 -1.51
CA VAL A 155 -4.98 0.99 -0.88
C VAL A 155 -3.71 0.59 -1.65
N ALA A 156 -3.79 0.45 -2.98
CA ALA A 156 -2.63 0.13 -3.80
C ALA A 156 -1.53 1.19 -3.65
N ARG A 157 -1.92 2.48 -3.66
CA ARG A 157 -1.00 3.60 -3.42
C ARG A 157 -0.37 3.55 -2.04
N CYS A 158 -1.14 3.25 -1.00
CA CYS A 158 -0.62 3.12 0.37
C CYS A 158 0.45 2.02 0.45
N MET A 159 0.17 0.83 -0.10
CA MET A 159 1.13 -0.28 -0.15
C MET A 159 2.38 0.06 -0.97
N ASN A 160 2.21 0.71 -2.12
CA ASN A 160 3.32 1.16 -2.96
C ASN A 160 4.27 2.11 -2.20
N VAL A 161 3.69 3.12 -1.53
CA VAL A 161 4.45 4.11 -0.75
C VAL A 161 5.13 3.45 0.44
N MET A 162 4.43 2.61 1.21
CA MET A 162 5.05 1.86 2.32
C MET A 162 6.27 1.08 1.86
N GLY A 163 6.12 0.27 0.80
CA GLY A 163 7.23 -0.53 0.29
C GLY A 163 8.38 0.31 -0.25
N ASN A 164 8.08 1.35 -1.04
CA ASN A 164 9.13 2.23 -1.59
C ASN A 164 9.86 3.02 -0.51
N THR A 165 9.15 3.50 0.51
CA THR A 165 9.78 4.16 1.66
C THR A 165 10.63 3.18 2.44
N ALA A 166 10.17 1.93 2.65
CA ALA A 166 10.95 0.92 3.36
C ALA A 166 12.30 0.65 2.71
N TRP A 167 12.31 0.45 1.39
CA TRP A 167 13.53 0.28 0.61
C TRP A 167 14.48 1.49 0.73
N LYS A 168 13.93 2.70 0.56
CA LYS A 168 14.72 3.94 0.67
C LYS A 168 15.27 4.14 2.07
N MET A 169 14.48 3.85 3.10
CA MET A 169 14.90 3.96 4.50
C MET A 169 15.89 2.87 4.90
N GLY A 170 15.83 1.69 4.27
CA GLY A 170 16.88 0.67 4.36
C GLY A 170 18.22 1.23 3.85
N ILE A 171 18.24 1.84 2.67
CA ILE A 171 19.44 2.49 2.11
C ILE A 171 19.95 3.62 3.01
N VAL A 172 19.07 4.52 3.42
CA VAL A 172 19.43 5.65 4.31
C VAL A 172 19.97 5.15 5.64
N GLY A 173 19.32 4.16 6.25
CA GLY A 173 19.73 3.54 7.50
C GLY A 173 21.11 2.90 7.40
N THR A 174 21.40 2.21 6.29
CA THR A 174 22.73 1.66 6.02
C THR A 174 23.80 2.75 5.89
N PHE A 175 23.51 3.88 5.23
CA PHE A 175 24.49 4.99 5.18
C PHE A 175 24.72 5.63 6.55
N ILE A 176 23.67 5.83 7.35
CA ILE A 176 23.78 6.37 8.71
C ILE A 176 24.58 5.41 9.58
N GLY A 177 24.25 4.12 9.57
CA GLY A 177 24.95 3.09 10.32
C GLY A 177 26.42 2.97 9.90
N GLY A 178 26.70 3.00 8.60
CA GLY A 178 28.05 2.99 8.07
C GLY A 178 28.88 4.20 8.49
N ALA A 179 28.30 5.40 8.48
CA ALA A 179 28.96 6.62 8.94
C ALA A 179 29.30 6.56 10.44
N LEU A 180 28.37 6.10 11.28
CA LEU A 180 28.58 5.91 12.72
C LEU A 180 29.62 4.83 13.02
N PHE A 181 29.62 3.75 12.24
CA PHE A 181 30.63 2.70 12.30
C PHE A 181 32.03 3.27 12.00
N LEU A 182 32.18 4.02 10.90
CA LEU A 182 33.47 4.63 10.52
C LEU A 182 33.98 5.61 11.60
N GLN A 183 33.10 6.40 12.20
CA GLN A 183 33.45 7.31 13.30
C GLN A 183 33.97 6.57 14.55
N SER A 184 33.50 5.33 14.76
CA SER A 184 33.76 4.56 15.98
C SER A 184 34.74 3.41 15.78
N MET A 185 35.33 3.24 14.59
CA MET A 185 36.17 2.08 14.24
C MET A 185 37.29 1.80 15.25
N GLY A 186 37.94 2.82 15.79
CA GLY A 186 39.01 2.66 16.79
C GLY A 186 38.55 2.24 18.19
N LYS A 187 37.24 2.18 18.44
CA LYS A 187 36.64 1.87 19.75
C LYS A 187 35.75 0.63 19.75
N ILE A 188 35.53 0.01 18.58
CA ILE A 188 34.62 -1.13 18.43
C ILE A 188 35.39 -2.43 18.70
N ASN A 189 34.93 -3.19 19.69
CA ASN A 189 35.53 -4.48 20.05
C ASN A 189 35.27 -5.58 19.00
N ASN A 190 34.14 -5.51 18.27
CA ASN A 190 33.77 -6.50 17.26
C ASN A 190 33.28 -5.84 15.97
N VAL A 191 34.23 -5.57 15.07
CA VAL A 191 33.98 -4.90 13.80
C VAL A 191 32.99 -5.67 12.92
N ASN A 192 33.09 -7.01 12.90
CA ASN A 192 32.25 -7.86 12.05
C ASN A 192 30.76 -7.76 12.43
N GLU A 193 30.47 -7.66 13.72
CA GLU A 193 29.10 -7.56 14.24
C GLU A 193 28.50 -6.19 13.93
N ALA A 194 29.26 -5.12 14.09
CA ALA A 194 28.81 -3.78 13.73
C ALA A 194 28.51 -3.65 12.22
N ILE A 195 29.38 -4.19 11.36
CA ILE A 195 29.16 -4.22 9.90
C ILE A 195 27.89 -5.01 9.57
N THR A 196 27.67 -6.14 10.24
CA THR A 196 26.47 -6.96 10.01
C THR A 196 25.20 -6.15 10.28
N ILE A 197 25.13 -5.45 11.42
CA ILE A 197 23.97 -4.62 11.80
C ILE A 197 23.67 -3.54 10.74
N VAL A 198 24.71 -2.89 10.20
CA VAL A 198 24.58 -1.87 9.15
C VAL A 198 23.91 -2.41 7.88
N PHE A 199 24.22 -3.64 7.48
CA PHE A 199 23.61 -4.29 6.33
C PHE A 199 22.22 -4.89 6.64
N LEU A 200 21.94 -5.28 7.89
CA LEU A 200 20.61 -5.75 8.29
C LEU A 200 19.52 -4.72 8.02
N THR A 201 19.81 -3.43 8.21
CA THR A 201 18.85 -2.35 7.90
C THR A 201 18.41 -2.37 6.43
N LEU A 202 19.33 -2.63 5.50
CA LEU A 202 19.02 -2.77 4.07
C LEU A 202 18.18 -4.01 3.79
N VAL A 203 18.53 -5.14 4.43
CA VAL A 203 17.81 -6.41 4.30
C VAL A 203 16.35 -6.26 4.74
N TYR A 204 16.09 -5.61 5.88
CA TYR A 204 14.71 -5.35 6.32
C TYR A 204 13.93 -4.46 5.34
N GLY A 205 14.58 -3.44 4.79
CA GLY A 205 13.98 -2.57 3.76
C GLY A 205 13.55 -3.34 2.52
N LEU A 206 14.39 -4.27 2.05
CA LEU A 206 14.10 -5.16 0.92
C LEU A 206 12.94 -6.10 1.21
N ILE A 207 12.99 -6.81 2.34
CA ILE A 207 11.95 -7.77 2.73
C ILE A 207 10.60 -7.06 2.81
N PHE A 208 10.55 -5.90 3.46
CA PHE A 208 9.30 -5.16 3.60
C PHE A 208 8.81 -4.59 2.26
N LYS A 209 9.71 -4.15 1.36
CA LYS A 209 9.37 -3.75 -0.01
C LYS A 209 8.74 -4.90 -0.80
N ILE A 210 9.31 -6.10 -0.74
CA ILE A 210 8.79 -7.29 -1.44
C ILE A 210 7.39 -7.62 -0.93
N PHE A 211 7.19 -7.63 0.38
CA PHE A 211 5.89 -7.86 1.00
C PHE A 211 4.83 -6.88 0.50
N CYS A 212 5.13 -5.57 0.58
CA CYS A 212 4.24 -4.51 0.12
C CYS A 212 3.96 -4.58 -1.38
N TYR A 213 4.96 -4.95 -2.20
CA TYR A 213 4.81 -5.10 -3.64
C TYR A 213 3.84 -6.23 -3.98
N VAL A 214 3.97 -7.41 -3.37
CA VAL A 214 3.04 -8.52 -3.60
C VAL A 214 1.61 -8.14 -3.17
N ALA A 215 1.47 -7.43 -2.05
CA ALA A 215 0.17 -6.94 -1.57
C ALA A 215 -0.45 -5.93 -2.55
N GLU A 216 0.35 -4.98 -3.04
CA GLU A 216 -0.05 -4.01 -4.05
C GLU A 216 -0.53 -4.71 -5.33
N GLN A 217 0.29 -5.57 -5.92
CA GLN A 217 -0.02 -6.28 -7.17
C GLN A 217 -1.33 -7.06 -7.05
N ARG A 218 -1.57 -7.64 -5.88
CA ARG A 218 -2.81 -8.33 -5.62
C ARG A 218 -4.00 -7.39 -5.61
N VAL A 219 -3.94 -6.26 -4.89
CA VAL A 219 -5.05 -5.29 -4.88
C VAL A 219 -5.32 -4.76 -6.29
N VAL A 220 -4.27 -4.50 -7.06
CA VAL A 220 -4.38 -4.07 -8.46
C VAL A 220 -5.09 -5.12 -9.31
N ASN A 221 -4.62 -6.37 -9.28
CA ASN A 221 -5.18 -7.46 -10.08
C ASN A 221 -6.62 -7.82 -9.70
N TYR A 222 -6.99 -7.71 -8.41
CA TYR A 222 -8.32 -8.10 -7.95
C TYR A 222 -9.38 -7.01 -8.05
N TYR A 223 -9.00 -5.73 -7.98
CA TYR A 223 -9.96 -4.63 -7.86
C TYR A 223 -9.77 -3.48 -8.84
N LEU A 224 -8.69 -3.45 -9.64
CA LEU A 224 -8.41 -2.35 -10.57
C LEU A 224 -8.35 -2.77 -12.04
N HIS A 225 -8.29 -4.09 -12.29
CA HIS A 225 -8.42 -4.69 -13.62
C HIS A 225 -9.88 -4.98 -13.98
#